data_AF-W2I1C4-F1
#
_entry.id   AF-W2I1C4-F1
#
_cell.length_a   1.000
_cell.length_b   1.000
_cell.length_c   1.000
_cell.angle_alpha   90.00
_cell.angle_beta   90.00
_cell.angle_gamma   90.00
#
_symmetry.space_group_name_H-M   'P 1'
#
loop_
_entity.id
_entity.type
_entity.pdbx_description
1 polymer ?
#
loop_
_entity_poly.entity_id
_entity_poly.type
_entity_poly.pdbx_seq_one_letter_code
_entity_poly.pdbx_strand_id
1 'polypeptide(L)'
;MSTAPRTVNAYAAFDRTGVCKLWQYQSRPLGDEDVEIKISHCGICGSDLHTIDGGWGPAPYPCVVGHEIIGEVTLAGPNVKNLAVGDRVGVGAQVWACLNRDSNDKCRDCGDGEDAACDQGVWTYNATYKDGAKSYGGYADYVRVDSNYAFKIPEVIPSDVAAPLLCAGATVFTPLKQEGVKAGDRVGVVGIGGLGHIAI
;
A
#
# COMPACT_ATOMS: atom_id res chain seq x y z
N MET A 1 13.17 20.61 3.65
CA MET A 1 11.73 20.45 3.30
C MET A 1 10.96 20.17 4.58
N SER A 2 9.68 20.55 4.70
CA SER A 2 8.94 20.44 5.98
C SER A 2 8.48 19.00 6.25
N THR A 3 8.85 18.45 7.41
CA THR A 3 8.36 17.17 7.93
C THR A 3 6.99 17.30 8.63
N ALA A 4 6.46 18.52 8.76
CA ALA A 4 5.17 18.77 9.39
C ALA A 4 4.02 18.06 8.65
N PRO A 5 2.90 17.80 9.34
CA PRO A 5 1.64 17.42 8.70
C PRO A 5 1.32 18.31 7.49
N ARG A 6 0.77 17.71 6.43
CA ARG A 6 0.23 18.45 5.28
C ARG A 6 -1.25 18.23 5.13
N THR A 7 -1.91 19.19 4.50
CA THR A 7 -3.28 18.98 4.01
C THR A 7 -3.23 18.05 2.79
N VAL A 8 -4.06 17.02 2.83
CA VAL A 8 -4.26 16.03 1.76
C VAL A 8 -5.71 16.12 1.28
N ASN A 9 -5.91 16.16 -0.03
CA ASN A 9 -7.23 16.09 -0.65
C ASN A 9 -7.51 14.64 -1.05
N ALA A 10 -8.63 14.09 -0.60
CA ALA A 10 -8.96 12.69 -0.82
C ALA A 10 -10.45 12.49 -1.12
N TYR A 11 -10.77 11.31 -1.65
CA TYR A 11 -12.13 10.78 -1.70
C TYR A 11 -12.31 9.80 -0.55
N ALA A 12 -13.23 10.11 0.37
CA ALA A 12 -13.49 9.29 1.54
C ALA A 12 -14.93 8.78 1.55
N ALA A 13 -15.12 7.53 1.96
CA ALA A 13 -16.42 7.01 2.37
C ALA A 13 -16.67 7.32 3.85
N PHE A 14 -17.90 7.67 4.19
CA PHE A 14 -18.32 8.05 5.55
C PHE A 14 -19.26 7.03 6.20
N ASP A 15 -19.76 6.08 5.43
CA ASP A 15 -20.67 5.03 5.84
C ASP A 15 -20.63 3.87 4.84
N ARG A 16 -21.42 2.83 5.14
CA ARG A 16 -21.51 1.59 4.36
C ARG A 16 -22.20 1.72 3.00
N THR A 17 -22.73 2.90 2.66
CA THR A 17 -23.30 3.12 1.31
C THR A 17 -22.21 3.16 0.24
N GLY A 18 -20.98 3.47 0.65
CA GLY A 18 -19.82 3.55 -0.23
C GLY A 18 -19.80 4.74 -1.18
N VAL A 19 -20.67 5.73 -0.96
CA VAL A 19 -20.61 7.00 -1.69
C VAL A 19 -19.42 7.80 -1.18
N CYS A 20 -18.32 7.76 -1.95
CA CYS A 20 -17.14 8.57 -1.66
C CYS A 20 -17.38 10.04 -1.96
N LYS A 21 -16.93 10.92 -1.05
CA LYS A 21 -17.02 12.38 -1.18
C LYS A 21 -15.63 12.99 -1.02
N LEU A 22 -15.43 14.15 -1.64
CA LEU A 22 -14.23 14.95 -1.40
C LEU A 22 -14.13 15.27 0.10
N TRP A 23 -12.95 15.03 0.65
CA TRP A 23 -12.63 15.24 2.04
C TRP A 23 -11.17 15.65 2.18
N GLN A 24 -10.88 16.44 3.19
CA GLN A 24 -9.53 16.87 3.52
C GLN A 24 -9.15 16.37 4.91
N TYR A 25 -7.90 15.95 5.04
CA TYR A 25 -7.31 15.56 6.32
C TYR A 25 -5.87 16.05 6.44
N GLN A 26 -5.35 16.02 7.66
CA GLN A 26 -3.93 16.25 7.92
C GLN A 26 -3.19 14.92 7.93
N SER A 27 -2.16 14.79 7.11
CA SER A 27 -1.27 13.63 7.15
C SER A 27 -0.56 13.54 8.50
N ARG A 28 -0.09 12.35 8.88
CA ARG A 28 0.94 12.24 9.93
C ARG A 28 2.20 13.03 9.53
N PRO A 29 3.04 13.48 10.49
CA PRO A 29 4.37 14.00 10.18
C PRO A 29 5.19 13.01 9.34
N LEU A 30 6.11 13.52 8.52
CA LEU A 30 7.05 12.67 7.78
C LEU A 30 8.07 12.13 8.79
N GLY A 31 8.06 10.82 9.02
CA GLY A 31 9.04 10.13 9.87
C GLY A 31 10.39 9.98 9.17
N ASP A 32 11.37 9.52 9.92
CA ASP A 32 12.76 9.53 9.47
C ASP A 32 13.02 8.52 8.35
N GLU A 33 12.29 7.40 8.33
CA GLU A 33 12.34 6.34 7.32
C GLU A 33 11.29 6.48 6.22
N ASP A 34 10.47 7.54 6.27
CA ASP A 34 9.33 7.69 5.37
C ASP A 34 9.66 8.43 4.07
N VAL A 35 8.86 8.17 3.05
CA VAL A 35 8.75 8.98 1.84
C VAL A 35 7.35 9.58 1.73
N GLU A 36 7.27 10.81 1.23
CA GLU A 36 6.03 11.39 0.73
C GLU A 36 5.95 11.19 -0.77
N ILE A 37 4.81 10.71 -1.25
CA ILE A 37 4.58 10.39 -2.65
C ILE A 37 3.42 11.25 -3.15
N LYS A 38 3.63 11.99 -4.23
CA LYS A 38 2.55 12.61 -4.99
C LYS A 38 1.91 11.55 -5.87
N ILE A 39 0.64 11.26 -5.61
CA ILE A 39 -0.07 10.18 -6.27
C ILE A 39 -0.44 10.62 -7.68
N SER A 40 -0.18 9.74 -8.65
CA SER A 40 -0.55 9.93 -10.06
C SER A 40 -1.68 8.98 -10.46
N HIS A 41 -1.64 7.74 -9.98
CA HIS A 41 -2.60 6.69 -10.27
C HIS A 41 -2.87 5.89 -9.00
N CYS A 42 -4.10 5.42 -8.85
CA CYS A 42 -4.43 4.39 -7.89
C CYS A 42 -5.44 3.44 -8.52
N GLY A 43 -5.16 2.14 -8.49
CA GLY A 43 -6.07 1.12 -8.97
C GLY A 43 -7.27 0.91 -8.03
N ILE A 44 -8.28 0.19 -8.54
CA ILE A 44 -9.50 -0.15 -7.80
C ILE A 44 -9.57 -1.66 -7.68
N CYS A 45 -9.63 -2.16 -6.46
CA CYS A 45 -9.66 -3.58 -6.17
C CYS A 45 -10.91 -3.96 -5.35
N GLY A 46 -11.32 -5.23 -5.43
CA GLY A 46 -12.44 -5.74 -4.62
C GLY A 46 -12.25 -5.53 -3.12
N SER A 47 -10.99 -5.51 -2.64
CA SER A 47 -10.68 -5.22 -1.24
C SER A 47 -11.08 -3.79 -0.84
N ASP A 48 -11.04 -2.82 -1.74
CA ASP A 48 -11.48 -1.44 -1.48
C ASP A 48 -12.99 -1.43 -1.20
N LEU A 49 -13.77 -2.14 -2.02
CA LEU A 49 -15.23 -2.27 -1.87
C LEU A 49 -15.60 -3.00 -0.59
N HIS A 50 -14.98 -4.16 -0.32
CA HIS A 50 -15.24 -4.94 0.88
C HIS A 50 -14.85 -4.22 2.18
N THR A 51 -13.86 -3.33 2.13
CA THR A 51 -13.58 -2.44 3.27
C THR A 51 -14.66 -1.38 3.41
N ILE A 52 -15.05 -0.73 2.31
CA ILE A 52 -16.05 0.34 2.34
C ILE A 52 -17.43 -0.18 2.79
N ASP A 53 -17.88 -1.34 2.35
CA ASP A 53 -19.21 -1.87 2.67
C ASP A 53 -19.26 -2.67 3.98
N GLY A 54 -18.11 -2.88 4.61
CA GLY A 54 -17.93 -3.64 5.84
C GLY A 54 -17.98 -5.16 5.65
N GLY A 55 -17.69 -5.68 4.46
CA GLY A 55 -17.55 -7.10 4.16
C GLY A 55 -16.47 -7.81 4.99
N TRP A 56 -15.46 -7.08 5.47
CA TRP A 56 -14.43 -7.58 6.40
C TRP A 56 -14.76 -7.36 7.88
N GLY A 57 -15.88 -6.72 8.19
CA GLY A 57 -16.21 -6.20 9.51
C GLY A 57 -16.40 -4.68 9.50
N PRO A 58 -16.66 -4.06 10.67
CA PRO A 58 -16.91 -2.62 10.75
C PRO A 58 -15.74 -1.79 10.20
N ALA A 59 -16.01 -0.93 9.23
CA ALA A 59 -15.03 0.00 8.72
C ALA A 59 -14.87 1.21 9.66
N PRO A 60 -13.65 1.67 9.96
CA PRO A 60 -13.40 2.89 10.66
C PRO A 60 -13.63 4.02 9.67
N TYR A 61 -14.82 4.60 9.64
CA TYR A 61 -15.07 5.81 8.86
C TYR A 61 -14.51 7.07 9.53
N PRO A 62 -14.24 8.17 8.79
CA PRO A 62 -14.15 8.18 7.33
C PRO A 62 -12.97 7.33 6.85
N CYS A 63 -13.14 6.56 5.77
CA CYS A 63 -12.06 5.77 5.19
C CYS A 63 -11.71 6.28 3.79
N VAL A 64 -10.41 6.41 3.52
CA VAL A 64 -9.85 6.64 2.19
C VAL A 64 -9.19 5.32 1.82
N VAL A 65 -9.74 4.61 0.84
CA VAL A 65 -9.20 3.33 0.37
C VAL A 65 -8.22 3.53 -0.79
N GLY A 66 -7.87 2.47 -1.51
CA GLY A 66 -6.88 2.47 -2.56
C GLY A 66 -5.53 1.97 -2.05
N HIS A 67 -5.08 0.85 -2.58
CA HIS A 67 -3.82 0.18 -2.18
C HIS A 67 -3.00 -0.31 -3.38
N GLU A 68 -3.25 0.28 -4.53
CA GLU A 68 -2.58 0.01 -5.81
C GLU A 68 -1.98 1.33 -6.32
N ILE A 69 -1.09 1.93 -5.53
CA ILE A 69 -0.70 3.34 -5.67
C ILE A 69 0.51 3.46 -6.58
N ILE A 70 0.51 4.41 -7.52
CA ILE A 70 1.69 4.83 -8.29
C ILE A 70 1.86 6.34 -8.19
N GLY A 71 3.09 6.79 -7.94
CA GLY A 71 3.40 8.20 -7.84
C GLY A 71 4.88 8.51 -7.91
N GLU A 72 5.20 9.75 -7.58
CA GLU A 72 6.58 10.26 -7.53
C GLU A 72 6.92 10.69 -6.11
N VAL A 73 8.11 10.30 -5.63
CA VAL A 73 8.60 10.73 -4.32
C VAL A 73 8.85 12.24 -4.34
N THR A 74 8.13 12.98 -3.49
CA THR A 74 8.30 14.43 -3.33
C THR A 74 9.12 14.82 -2.11
N LEU A 75 9.12 13.99 -1.06
CA LEU A 75 9.93 14.18 0.15
C LEU A 75 10.50 12.83 0.59
N ALA A 76 11.67 12.85 1.23
CA ALA A 76 12.26 11.69 1.89
C ALA A 76 12.77 12.08 3.28
N GLY A 77 12.54 11.22 4.26
CA GLY A 77 13.07 11.34 5.61
C GLY A 77 14.60 11.17 5.63
N PRO A 78 15.29 11.68 6.66
CA PRO A 78 16.75 11.65 6.78
C PRO A 78 17.38 10.26 6.78
N ASN A 79 16.64 9.21 7.16
CA ASN A 79 17.12 7.83 7.21
C ASN A 79 16.80 7.02 5.95
N VAL A 80 16.10 7.61 4.97
CA VAL A 80 15.79 6.95 3.69
C VAL A 80 17.06 6.83 2.84
N LYS A 81 17.39 5.60 2.41
CA LYS A 81 18.60 5.31 1.64
C LYS A 81 18.33 4.63 0.30
N ASN A 82 17.17 4.01 0.14
CA ASN A 82 16.79 3.21 -1.02
C ASN A 82 16.01 4.00 -2.09
N LEU A 83 15.54 5.20 -1.76
CA LEU A 83 14.74 6.07 -2.63
C LEU A 83 15.25 7.52 -2.56
N ALA A 84 14.97 8.28 -3.61
CA ALA A 84 15.29 9.69 -3.74
C ALA A 84 14.08 10.47 -4.28
N VAL A 85 14.05 11.78 -4.02
CA VAL A 85 13.06 12.68 -4.62
C VAL A 85 13.13 12.61 -6.15
N GLY A 86 11.98 12.50 -6.79
CA GLY A 86 11.84 12.28 -8.23
C GLY A 86 11.77 10.80 -8.65
N ASP A 87 12.02 9.85 -7.74
CA ASP A 87 11.81 8.43 -8.05
C ASP A 87 10.32 8.13 -8.28
N ARG A 88 10.03 7.44 -9.38
CA ARG A 88 8.71 6.86 -9.64
C ARG A 88 8.57 5.55 -8.87
N VAL A 89 7.59 5.51 -7.97
CA VAL A 89 7.39 4.40 -7.03
C VAL A 89 5.95 3.93 -7.02
N GLY A 90 5.75 2.70 -6.55
CA GLY A 90 4.46 2.14 -6.23
C GLY A 90 4.37 1.62 -4.81
N VAL A 91 3.17 1.65 -4.25
CA VAL A 91 2.86 1.18 -2.89
C VAL A 91 1.69 0.20 -2.96
N GLY A 92 1.89 -0.96 -2.34
CA GLY A 92 0.90 -2.04 -2.30
C GLY A 92 -0.04 -1.94 -1.09
N ALA A 93 -0.43 -3.11 -0.55
CA ALA A 93 -1.39 -3.24 0.55
C ALA A 93 -0.82 -2.94 1.95
N GLN A 94 0.50 -2.91 2.13
CA GLN A 94 1.18 -2.62 3.39
C GLN A 94 2.07 -1.39 3.25
N VAL A 95 2.12 -0.56 4.30
CA VAL A 95 2.87 0.72 4.31
C VAL A 95 3.91 0.82 5.42
N TRP A 96 3.93 -0.16 6.32
CA TRP A 96 4.88 -0.25 7.43
C TRP A 96 4.88 -1.66 8.04
N ALA A 97 6.02 -2.08 8.60
CA ALA A 97 6.13 -3.13 9.61
C ALA A 97 7.29 -2.81 10.56
N CYS A 98 7.43 -3.59 11.64
CA CYS A 98 8.48 -3.36 12.62
C CYS A 98 9.88 -3.58 12.04
N LEU A 99 10.01 -4.43 11.01
CA LEU A 99 11.26 -4.76 10.31
C LEU A 99 12.41 -5.11 11.28
N ASN A 100 12.08 -5.66 12.46
CA ASN A 100 13.02 -5.94 13.55
C ASN A 100 13.91 -4.76 13.97
N ARG A 101 13.40 -3.52 13.82
CA ARG A 101 14.13 -2.30 14.19
C ARG A 101 14.27 -2.14 15.71
N ASP A 102 13.30 -2.61 16.48
CA ASP A 102 13.41 -2.65 17.95
C ASP A 102 14.18 -3.92 18.38
N SER A 103 15.33 -3.73 19.03
CA SER A 103 16.12 -4.86 19.53
C SER A 103 15.48 -5.57 20.72
N ASN A 104 14.57 -4.92 21.43
CA ASN A 104 13.90 -5.45 22.62
C ASN A 104 12.58 -6.16 22.29
N ASP A 105 12.08 -6.01 21.07
CA ASP A 105 10.83 -6.58 20.59
C ASP A 105 11.07 -7.31 19.26
N LYS A 106 11.65 -8.51 19.37
CA LYS A 106 12.01 -9.31 18.20
C LYS A 106 10.77 -9.94 17.57
N CYS A 107 10.50 -9.57 16.32
CA CYS A 107 9.46 -10.16 15.49
C CYS A 107 10.07 -11.30 14.67
N ARG A 108 9.55 -12.53 14.87
CA ARG A 108 10.01 -13.71 14.12
C ARG A 108 9.81 -13.53 12.62
N ASP A 109 8.61 -13.13 12.21
CA ASP A 109 8.25 -13.11 10.79
C ASP A 109 9.08 -12.06 10.01
N CYS A 110 9.28 -10.86 10.58
CA CYS A 110 10.23 -9.89 10.02
C CYS A 110 11.70 -10.38 10.03
N GLY A 111 12.06 -11.30 10.92
CA GLY A 111 13.42 -11.84 11.03
C GLY A 111 13.71 -12.87 9.96
N ASP A 112 12.67 -13.58 9.55
CA ASP A 112 12.69 -14.59 8.49
C ASP A 112 12.45 -13.97 7.10
N GLY A 113 12.24 -12.65 7.01
CA GLY A 113 11.95 -11.94 5.76
C GLY A 113 10.50 -12.06 5.29
N GLU A 114 9.59 -12.44 6.19
CA GLU A 114 8.15 -12.58 5.99
C GLU A 114 7.40 -11.39 6.63
N ASP A 115 7.87 -10.17 6.39
CA ASP A 115 7.35 -8.94 6.99
C ASP A 115 5.90 -8.62 6.57
N ALA A 116 5.40 -9.23 5.49
CA ALA A 116 3.98 -9.23 5.12
C ALA A 116 3.07 -9.94 6.15
N ALA A 117 3.64 -10.79 7.00
CA ALA A 117 2.95 -11.48 8.09
C ALA A 117 3.20 -10.82 9.46
N CYS A 118 3.88 -9.67 9.51
CA CYS A 118 4.18 -8.97 10.75
C CYS A 118 2.90 -8.62 11.52
N ASP A 119 2.83 -9.04 12.78
CA ASP A 119 1.73 -8.74 13.70
C ASP A 119 1.60 -7.25 14.05
N GLN A 120 2.65 -6.47 13.82
CA GLN A 120 2.69 -5.02 13.97
C GLN A 120 2.53 -4.28 12.61
N GLY A 121 2.31 -5.01 11.51
CA GLY A 121 2.17 -4.43 10.18
C GLY A 121 1.03 -3.41 10.09
N VAL A 122 1.24 -2.35 9.30
CA VAL A 122 0.21 -1.34 9.02
C VAL A 122 -0.21 -1.45 7.57
N TRP A 123 -1.49 -1.76 7.35
CA TRP A 123 -2.12 -1.77 6.03
C TRP A 123 -2.29 -0.35 5.49
N THR A 124 -2.26 -0.22 4.16
CA THR A 124 -2.31 1.06 3.43
C THR A 124 -3.49 1.93 3.79
N TYR A 125 -4.61 1.30 4.16
CA TYR A 125 -5.75 1.96 4.77
C TYR A 125 -6.38 1.04 5.81
N ASN A 126 -7.34 1.56 6.58
CA ASN A 126 -8.10 0.78 7.56
C ASN A 126 -7.20 0.17 8.67
N ALA A 127 -6.04 0.75 8.91
CA ALA A 127 -5.16 0.38 10.01
C ALA A 127 -4.78 1.61 10.84
N THR A 128 -4.12 1.35 11.96
CA THR A 128 -3.66 2.38 12.89
C THR A 128 -2.18 2.16 13.13
N TYR A 129 -1.38 3.21 12.93
CA TYR A 129 0.03 3.23 13.28
C TYR A 129 0.21 3.21 14.81
N LYS A 130 1.40 2.84 15.28
CA LYS A 130 1.72 2.78 16.72
C LYS A 130 1.55 4.12 17.46
N ASP A 131 1.67 5.24 16.75
CA ASP A 131 1.45 6.59 17.27
C ASP A 131 -0.04 6.99 17.33
N GLY A 132 -0.95 6.10 16.93
CA GLY A 132 -2.39 6.34 16.89
C GLY A 132 -2.88 7.01 15.60
N ALA A 133 -1.99 7.37 14.68
CA ALA A 133 -2.40 7.88 13.38
C ALA A 133 -3.12 6.79 12.57
N LYS A 134 -4.19 7.17 11.88
CA LYS A 134 -4.91 6.26 11.00
C LYS A 134 -4.26 6.23 9.61
N SER A 135 -4.19 5.05 8.99
CA SER A 135 -3.74 4.92 7.60
C SER A 135 -4.87 5.27 6.62
N TYR A 136 -4.51 6.05 5.60
CA TYR A 136 -5.38 6.49 4.52
C TYR A 136 -4.71 6.14 3.19
N GLY A 137 -5.49 5.54 2.29
CA GLY A 137 -5.01 4.96 1.06
C GLY A 137 -4.86 5.95 -0.09
N GLY A 138 -4.72 5.39 -1.29
CA GLY A 138 -4.33 6.08 -2.50
C GLY A 138 -5.40 6.88 -3.22
N TYR A 139 -6.65 6.90 -2.75
CA TYR A 139 -7.68 7.78 -3.32
C TYR A 139 -7.50 9.23 -2.82
N ALA A 140 -6.27 9.73 -2.95
CA ALA A 140 -5.77 10.97 -2.40
C ALA A 140 -4.73 11.60 -3.34
N ASP A 141 -4.38 12.86 -3.11
CA ASP A 141 -3.31 13.54 -3.86
C ASP A 141 -1.90 13.20 -3.36
N TYR A 142 -1.75 12.83 -2.08
CA TYR A 142 -0.48 12.43 -1.46
C TYR A 142 -0.63 11.29 -0.46
N VAL A 143 0.42 10.48 -0.31
CA VAL A 143 0.56 9.48 0.77
C VAL A 143 1.94 9.53 1.39
N ARG A 144 2.06 9.19 2.68
CA ARG A 144 3.33 9.06 3.41
C ARG A 144 3.49 7.64 3.93
N VAL A 145 4.52 6.95 3.49
CA VAL A 145 4.75 5.52 3.79
C VAL A 145 6.21 5.29 4.15
N ASP A 146 6.50 4.20 4.84
CA ASP A 146 7.87 3.80 5.07
C ASP A 146 8.53 3.43 3.73
N SER A 147 9.76 3.91 3.52
CA SER A 147 10.49 3.73 2.27
C SER A 147 10.71 2.27 1.86
N ASN A 148 10.63 1.31 2.77
CA ASN A 148 10.74 -0.12 2.46
C ASN A 148 9.47 -0.69 1.79
N TYR A 149 8.35 0.04 1.85
CA TYR A 149 7.06 -0.33 1.25
C TYR A 149 6.71 0.49 0.00
N ALA A 150 7.67 1.28 -0.49
CA ALA A 150 7.61 1.97 -1.76
C ALA A 150 8.63 1.37 -2.73
N PHE A 151 8.16 0.82 -3.84
CA PHE A 151 8.97 0.06 -4.80
C PHE A 151 9.17 0.87 -6.08
N LYS A 152 10.42 1.01 -6.56
CA LYS A 152 10.68 1.66 -7.85
C LYS A 152 9.97 0.91 -8.97
N ILE A 153 9.26 1.66 -9.83
CA ILE A 153 8.53 1.07 -10.96
C ILE A 153 9.37 1.21 -12.22
N PRO A 154 9.70 0.10 -12.93
CA PRO A 154 10.45 0.17 -14.17
C PRO A 154 9.81 1.13 -15.19
N GLU A 155 10.64 1.95 -15.85
CA GLU A 155 10.18 2.95 -16.83
C GLU A 155 9.37 2.33 -17.97
N VAL A 156 9.71 1.09 -18.35
CA VAL A 156 9.05 0.35 -19.44
C VAL A 156 7.63 -0.08 -19.11
N ILE A 157 7.20 -0.01 -17.84
CA ILE A 157 5.84 -0.38 -17.42
C ILE A 157 5.03 0.90 -17.17
N PRO A 158 3.99 1.18 -17.96
CA PRO A 158 3.09 2.31 -17.75
C PRO A 158 2.43 2.31 -16.36
N SER A 159 2.05 3.48 -15.83
CA SER A 159 1.57 3.59 -14.43
C SER A 159 0.20 2.95 -14.22
N ASP A 160 -0.70 3.09 -15.17
CA ASP A 160 -2.01 2.43 -15.20
C ASP A 160 -1.88 0.89 -15.25
N VAL A 161 -0.85 0.38 -15.92
CA VAL A 161 -0.53 -1.06 -15.95
C VAL A 161 0.15 -1.53 -14.67
N ALA A 162 1.04 -0.72 -14.09
CA ALA A 162 1.80 -1.09 -12.90
C ALA A 162 0.95 -1.12 -11.63
N ALA A 163 -0.03 -0.22 -11.49
CA ALA A 163 -0.88 -0.10 -10.31
C ALA A 163 -1.49 -1.44 -9.84
N PRO A 164 -2.24 -2.18 -10.67
CA PRO A 164 -2.86 -3.45 -10.24
C PRO A 164 -1.85 -4.56 -9.92
N LEU A 165 -0.60 -4.45 -10.39
CA LEU A 165 0.44 -5.43 -10.08
C LEU A 165 0.88 -5.38 -8.60
N LEU A 166 0.67 -4.24 -7.93
CA LEU A 166 1.05 -4.04 -6.53
C LEU A 166 0.10 -4.72 -5.53
N CYS A 167 -1.05 -5.19 -6.00
CA CYS A 167 -1.99 -6.02 -5.26
C CYS A 167 -2.16 -7.35 -5.99
N ALA A 168 -3.06 -7.40 -6.97
CA ALA A 168 -3.43 -8.63 -7.65
C ALA A 168 -2.23 -9.33 -8.31
N GLY A 169 -1.29 -8.58 -8.90
CA GLY A 169 -0.06 -9.15 -9.45
C GLY A 169 0.81 -9.84 -8.41
N ALA A 170 1.15 -9.15 -7.32
CA ALA A 170 1.91 -9.73 -6.23
C ALA A 170 1.19 -10.92 -5.59
N THR A 171 -0.13 -10.84 -5.38
CA THR A 171 -0.93 -11.94 -4.82
C THR A 171 -0.90 -13.19 -5.68
N VAL A 172 -0.92 -13.05 -7.00
CA VAL A 172 -0.83 -14.18 -7.94
C VAL A 172 0.61 -14.69 -8.04
N PHE A 173 1.58 -13.79 -8.14
CA PHE A 173 2.97 -14.13 -8.40
C PHE A 173 3.65 -14.84 -7.22
N THR A 174 3.38 -14.40 -5.99
CA THR A 174 4.01 -14.93 -4.77
C THR A 174 3.86 -16.46 -4.63
N PRO A 175 2.65 -17.05 -4.66
CA PRO A 175 2.51 -18.51 -4.54
C PRO A 175 3.13 -19.25 -5.72
N LEU A 176 3.04 -18.73 -6.95
CA LEU A 176 3.69 -19.35 -8.11
C LEU A 176 5.22 -19.44 -7.94
N LYS A 177 5.82 -18.37 -7.39
CA LYS A 177 7.24 -18.31 -7.09
C LYS A 177 7.62 -19.24 -5.93
N GLN A 178 6.85 -19.24 -4.84
CA GLN A 178 7.11 -20.06 -3.65
C GLN A 178 7.02 -21.55 -3.96
N GLU A 179 6.03 -21.97 -4.74
CA GLU A 179 5.85 -23.37 -5.18
C GLU A 179 6.80 -23.73 -6.34
N GLY A 180 7.59 -22.77 -6.82
CA GLY A 180 8.62 -23.01 -7.84
C GLY A 180 8.05 -23.45 -9.18
N VAL A 181 6.88 -22.93 -9.57
CA VAL A 181 6.22 -23.20 -10.86
C VAL A 181 7.14 -22.84 -12.02
N LYS A 182 7.22 -23.73 -13.03
CA LYS A 182 8.11 -23.62 -14.18
C LYS A 182 7.37 -23.71 -15.50
N ALA A 183 8.08 -23.34 -16.57
CA ALA A 183 7.60 -23.55 -17.93
C ALA A 183 7.28 -25.04 -18.15
N GLY A 184 6.07 -25.32 -18.63
CA GLY A 184 5.55 -26.67 -18.86
C GLY A 184 4.65 -27.22 -17.76
N ASP A 185 4.66 -26.62 -16.57
CA ASP A 185 3.72 -26.99 -15.50
C ASP A 185 2.28 -26.63 -15.90
N ARG A 186 1.32 -27.36 -15.33
CA ARG A 186 -0.11 -27.12 -15.54
C ARG A 186 -0.70 -26.49 -14.29
N VAL A 187 -1.11 -25.23 -14.40
CA VAL A 187 -1.73 -24.47 -13.31
C VAL A 187 -3.21 -24.28 -13.63
N GLY A 188 -4.09 -24.59 -12.66
CA GLY A 188 -5.52 -24.32 -12.76
C GLY A 188 -5.86 -22.96 -12.14
N VAL A 189 -6.55 -22.10 -12.89
CA VAL A 189 -7.07 -20.81 -12.39
C VAL A 189 -8.58 -20.93 -12.22
N VAL A 190 -9.07 -20.79 -10.99
CA VAL A 190 -10.50 -20.85 -10.67
C VAL A 190 -11.04 -19.44 -10.45
N GLY A 191 -11.88 -18.98 -11.37
CA GLY A 191 -12.45 -17.63 -11.38
C GLY A 191 -11.64 -16.65 -12.24
N ILE A 192 -12.31 -15.89 -13.10
CA ILE A 192 -11.70 -14.96 -14.08
C ILE A 192 -12.09 -13.52 -13.72
N GLY A 193 -11.76 -13.11 -12.50
CA GLY A 193 -11.84 -11.72 -12.03
C GLY A 193 -10.52 -10.98 -12.26
N GLY A 194 -10.24 -9.92 -11.48
CA GLY A 194 -8.97 -9.18 -11.57
C GLY A 194 -7.72 -10.05 -11.37
N LEU A 195 -7.68 -10.83 -10.28
CA LEU A 195 -6.56 -11.75 -10.01
C LEU A 195 -6.47 -12.86 -11.05
N GLY A 196 -7.61 -13.47 -11.39
CA GLY A 196 -7.67 -14.55 -12.38
C GLY A 196 -7.20 -14.12 -13.77
N HIS A 197 -7.51 -12.88 -14.17
CA HIS A 197 -7.01 -12.30 -15.40
C HIS A 197 -5.48 -12.13 -15.39
N ILE A 198 -4.90 -11.63 -14.30
CA ILE A 198 -3.44 -11.43 -14.19
C ILE A 198 -2.69 -12.77 -14.13
N ALA A 199 -3.34 -13.84 -13.65
CA ALA A 199 -2.77 -15.18 -13.60
C ALA A 199 -2.64 -15.88 -14.96
N ILE A 200 -3.35 -15.40 -16.00
CA ILE A 200 -3.42 -16.02 -17.34
C ILE A 200 -2.55 -15.23 -18.32
#